data_AF-A0A0G4M6S6-F1
#
_entry.id   AF-A0A0G4M6S6-F1
#
_cell.length_a   1.000
_cell.length_b   1.000
_cell.length_c   1.000
_cell.angle_alpha   90.00
_cell.angle_beta   90.00
_cell.angle_gamma   90.00
#
_symmetry.space_group_name_H-M   'P 1'
#
loop_
_entity.id
_entity.type
_entity.pdbx_description
1 polymer ?
#
loop_
_entity_poly.entity_id
_entity_poly.type
_entity_poly.pdbx_seq_one_letter_code
_entity_poly.pdbx_strand_id
1 'polypeptide(L)'
;MAREVDKEMRHGIEIQRWDGDGSEPDTSKFWLEAESIPGIEQASVTLGIRSMIGEEETHFSEIVDRICQRKFSPFSLGSLEPSTLSLKSADSRTASSLERVSRERELFDRDNDTQSEESLPDGWQSSRNAEEEAFVARFAKTQSRVAVWAGNHIWWADDEVWQSRLRLLQLLGGTDDYNAATIRTSIESLPGELLVPEIIILDGRERRHEDAIRLLVHKLGDYDTAVSYCLRGGSSIYTPLSRGRKDSMPTHEMQARLFRAVLGEFLTIADVSERVEQTGALLERFGGWFEIDDILGLIPDGWSVDIVAGFLVRALRRLVQEKHESSVMKALSSAENLRVNHELIARVDEMGPTNEAAQ
;
A
#
# COMPACT_ATOMS: atom_id res chain seq x y z
N MET A 1 -15.29 -37.65 0.83
CA MET A 1 -16.68 -37.93 0.42
C MET A 1 -16.68 -38.95 -0.71
N ALA A 2 -17.81 -39.59 -1.02
CA ALA A 2 -17.95 -40.48 -2.17
C ALA A 2 -18.89 -39.84 -3.21
N ARG A 3 -18.45 -39.76 -4.46
CA ARG A 3 -19.23 -39.24 -5.59
C ARG A 3 -19.28 -40.31 -6.67
N GLU A 4 -20.46 -40.58 -7.18
CA GLU A 4 -20.65 -41.49 -8.31
C GLU A 4 -20.30 -40.76 -9.61
N VAL A 5 -19.23 -41.20 -10.27
CA VAL A 5 -18.81 -40.70 -11.58
C VAL A 5 -18.71 -41.91 -12.50
N ASP A 6 -19.40 -41.89 -13.64
CA ASP A 6 -19.43 -42.98 -14.63
C ASP A 6 -19.70 -44.39 -14.07
N LYS A 7 -20.59 -44.50 -13.08
CA LYS A 7 -21.01 -45.75 -12.39
C LYS A 7 -19.95 -46.39 -11.48
N GLU A 8 -18.86 -45.67 -11.19
CA GLU A 8 -17.88 -46.05 -10.17
C GLU A 8 -17.97 -45.10 -8.97
N MET A 9 -17.89 -45.66 -7.76
CA MET A 9 -17.89 -44.89 -6.50
C MET A 9 -16.50 -44.33 -6.25
N ARG A 10 -16.28 -43.07 -6.68
CA ARG A 10 -15.00 -42.38 -6.52
C ARG A 10 -14.97 -41.65 -5.19
N HIS A 11 -13.89 -41.86 -4.46
CA HIS A 11 -13.67 -41.18 -3.19
C HIS A 11 -12.71 -40.01 -3.39
N GLY A 12 -13.02 -38.87 -2.78
CA GLY A 12 -12.25 -37.65 -2.95
C GLY A 12 -12.54 -36.59 -1.89
N ILE A 13 -11.80 -35.49 -1.99
CA ILE A 13 -11.96 -34.30 -1.16
C ILE A 13 -12.70 -33.25 -1.98
N GLU A 14 -13.81 -32.74 -1.44
CA GLU A 14 -14.46 -31.55 -2.00
C GLU A 14 -13.84 -30.32 -1.33
N ILE A 15 -13.30 -29.44 -2.15
CA ILE A 15 -12.73 -28.16 -1.76
C ILE A 15 -13.74 -27.10 -2.20
N GLN A 16 -14.25 -26.36 -1.24
CA GLN A 16 -15.20 -25.28 -1.48
C GLN A 16 -14.56 -23.96 -1.07
N ARG A 17 -14.81 -22.91 -1.85
CA ARG A 17 -14.44 -21.55 -1.43
C ARG A 17 -15.31 -21.13 -0.26
N TRP A 18 -14.70 -20.55 0.78
CA TRP A 18 -15.39 -20.16 2.00
C TRP A 18 -16.38 -19.00 1.80
N ASP A 19 -16.21 -18.21 0.73
CA ASP A 19 -17.00 -17.03 0.37
C ASP A 19 -18.22 -17.36 -0.51
N GLY A 20 -18.39 -18.62 -0.89
CA GLY A 20 -19.52 -19.06 -1.70
C GLY A 20 -20.78 -19.23 -0.86
N ASP A 21 -21.73 -18.29 -0.98
CA ASP A 21 -23.07 -18.49 -0.48
C ASP A 21 -23.65 -19.75 -1.15
N GLY A 22 -23.97 -20.79 -0.36
CA GLY A 22 -24.39 -22.11 -0.84
C GLY A 22 -25.71 -22.13 -1.64
N SER A 23 -26.21 -20.97 -2.07
CA SER A 23 -27.38 -20.78 -2.92
C SER A 23 -27.05 -20.71 -4.41
N GLU A 24 -25.79 -20.42 -4.79
CA GLU A 24 -25.40 -20.32 -6.21
C GLU A 24 -24.81 -21.64 -6.74
N PRO A 25 -25.36 -22.19 -7.86
CA PRO A 25 -24.93 -23.48 -8.42
C PRO A 25 -23.52 -23.47 -9.02
N ASP A 26 -22.92 -22.28 -9.21
CA ASP A 26 -21.60 -22.09 -9.83
C ASP A 26 -20.47 -21.79 -8.83
N THR A 27 -20.71 -21.93 -7.53
CA THR A 27 -19.59 -21.94 -6.57
C THR A 27 -18.64 -23.07 -6.96
N SER A 28 -17.45 -22.71 -7.44
CA SER A 28 -16.46 -23.61 -8.03
C SER A 28 -15.99 -24.61 -6.98
N LYS A 29 -16.74 -25.71 -6.84
CA LYS A 29 -16.44 -26.86 -5.99
C LYS A 29 -15.39 -27.67 -6.71
N PHE A 30 -14.19 -27.67 -6.16
CA PHE A 30 -13.08 -28.43 -6.70
C PHE A 30 -13.10 -29.82 -6.09
N TRP A 31 -13.06 -30.84 -6.93
CA TRP A 31 -13.04 -32.23 -6.49
C TRP A 31 -11.65 -32.82 -6.71
N LEU A 32 -10.99 -33.22 -5.63
CA LEU A 32 -9.71 -33.89 -5.67
C LEU A 32 -9.94 -35.41 -5.57
N GLU A 33 -9.74 -36.13 -6.67
CA GLU A 33 -9.89 -37.58 -6.71
C GLU A 33 -8.68 -38.30 -6.10
N ALA A 34 -8.93 -39.36 -5.33
CA ALA A 34 -7.88 -40.20 -4.75
C ALA A 34 -7.22 -41.16 -5.79
N GLU A 35 -7.72 -41.20 -7.03
CA GLU A 35 -7.37 -42.20 -8.05
C GLU A 35 -6.04 -41.96 -8.78
N SER A 36 -5.36 -40.83 -8.57
CA SER A 36 -4.11 -40.50 -9.27
C SER A 36 -2.86 -41.20 -8.71
N ILE A 37 -3.00 -42.28 -7.94
CA ILE A 37 -1.88 -42.97 -7.29
C ILE A 37 -1.58 -44.29 -8.02
N PRO A 38 -0.46 -44.40 -8.75
CA PRO A 38 -0.10 -45.64 -9.44
C PRO A 38 0.16 -46.77 -8.43
N GLY A 39 -0.64 -47.84 -8.50
CA GLY A 39 -0.43 -49.08 -7.75
C GLY A 39 -1.52 -49.48 -6.74
N ILE A 40 -2.63 -48.75 -6.65
CA ILE A 40 -3.74 -49.11 -5.73
C ILE A 40 -4.86 -49.78 -6.53
N GLU A 41 -4.90 -51.12 -6.51
CA GLU A 41 -6.08 -51.89 -6.93
C GLU A 41 -7.25 -51.64 -5.95
N GLN A 42 -8.47 -51.64 -6.48
CA GLN A 42 -9.75 -51.18 -5.93
C GLN A 42 -10.26 -51.90 -4.64
N ALA A 43 -9.38 -52.16 -3.66
CA ALA A 43 -9.76 -52.65 -2.35
C ALA A 43 -9.87 -51.48 -1.36
N SER A 44 -11.06 -51.30 -0.79
CA SER A 44 -11.45 -50.38 0.31
C SER A 44 -10.31 -49.52 0.86
N VAL A 45 -9.99 -48.42 0.17
CA VAL A 45 -8.95 -47.49 0.62
C VAL A 45 -9.45 -46.82 1.89
N THR A 46 -8.75 -47.02 3.01
CA THR A 46 -9.04 -46.29 4.25
C THR A 46 -8.69 -44.82 4.01
N LEU A 47 -9.73 -44.02 3.90
CA LEU A 47 -9.63 -42.58 3.70
C LEU A 47 -10.00 -41.88 4.99
N GLY A 48 -9.26 -40.83 5.33
CA GLY A 48 -9.65 -39.97 6.43
C GLY A 48 -8.97 -38.63 6.40
N ILE A 49 -9.57 -37.71 7.14
CA ILE A 49 -9.08 -36.36 7.38
C ILE A 49 -9.12 -36.14 8.89
N ARG A 50 -8.03 -35.64 9.47
CA ARG A 50 -7.96 -35.42 10.92
C ARG A 50 -7.08 -34.23 11.25
N SER A 51 -7.54 -33.42 12.20
CA SER A 51 -6.70 -32.42 12.86
C SER A 51 -5.78 -33.10 13.88
N MET A 52 -4.49 -32.86 13.74
CA MET A 52 -3.41 -33.40 14.55
C MET A 52 -3.03 -32.43 15.67
N ILE A 53 -2.45 -32.97 16.75
CA ILE A 53 -1.90 -32.18 17.86
C ILE A 53 -0.51 -31.64 17.48
N GLY A 54 0.23 -32.35 16.63
CA GLY A 54 1.51 -31.90 16.08
C GLY A 54 1.32 -30.97 14.87
N GLU A 55 2.28 -30.08 14.69
CA GLU A 55 2.40 -29.15 13.56
C GLU A 55 3.55 -29.63 12.66
N GLU A 56 3.30 -29.75 11.35
CA GLU A 56 4.37 -29.92 10.36
C GLU A 56 4.65 -28.58 9.69
N GLU A 57 5.93 -28.19 9.60
CA GLU A 57 6.35 -26.93 8.99
C GLU A 57 6.84 -27.17 7.56
N THR A 58 6.10 -26.64 6.57
CA THR A 58 6.50 -26.59 5.17
C THR A 58 7.21 -25.26 4.89
N HIS A 59 8.29 -25.29 4.09
CA HIS A 59 9.06 -24.10 3.72
C HIS A 59 8.99 -23.88 2.21
N PHE A 60 8.57 -22.69 1.79
CA PHE A 60 8.49 -22.30 0.38
C PHE A 60 9.68 -21.40 -0.03
N SER A 61 10.77 -22.00 -0.52
CA SER A 61 11.98 -21.26 -0.91
C SER A 61 11.74 -20.22 -2.02
N GLU A 62 10.76 -20.44 -2.89
CA GLU A 62 10.39 -19.51 -3.97
C GLU A 62 9.92 -18.15 -3.47
N ILE A 63 9.25 -18.12 -2.31
CA ILE A 63 8.78 -16.89 -1.67
C ILE A 63 9.99 -16.08 -1.17
N VAL A 64 10.96 -16.78 -0.59
CA VAL A 64 12.21 -16.18 -0.11
C VAL A 64 12.98 -15.57 -1.27
N ASP A 65 13.15 -16.30 -2.37
CA ASP A 65 13.88 -15.79 -3.53
C ASP A 65 13.21 -14.57 -4.20
N ARG A 66 11.88 -14.50 -4.21
CA ARG A 66 11.14 -13.41 -4.86
C ARG A 66 11.02 -12.15 -4.01
N ILE A 67 10.92 -12.28 -2.69
CA ILE A 67 10.66 -11.14 -1.79
C ILE A 67 11.96 -10.56 -1.23
N CYS A 68 13.02 -11.36 -1.08
CA CYS A 68 14.29 -10.90 -0.53
C CYS A 68 14.90 -9.74 -1.32
N GLN A 69 15.17 -8.65 -0.61
CA GLN A 69 15.77 -7.45 -1.20
C GLN A 69 17.29 -7.58 -1.30
N ARG A 70 17.73 -8.21 -2.37
CA ARG A 70 19.15 -8.24 -2.72
C ARG A 70 19.53 -6.96 -3.45
N LYS A 71 20.71 -6.40 -3.12
CA LYS A 71 21.27 -5.27 -3.86
C LYS A 71 21.33 -5.64 -5.35
N PHE A 72 20.70 -4.82 -6.19
CA PHE A 72 20.78 -4.97 -7.64
C PHE A 72 22.22 -4.72 -8.07
N SER A 73 22.89 -5.77 -8.54
CA SER A 73 24.22 -5.70 -9.12
C SER A 73 24.08 -5.85 -10.62
N PRO A 74 24.19 -4.76 -11.41
CA PRO A 74 24.01 -4.80 -12.87
C PRO A 74 25.01 -5.74 -13.58
N PHE A 75 26.09 -6.11 -12.88
CA PHE A 75 27.07 -7.08 -13.34
C PHE A 75 27.39 -8.05 -12.20
N SER A 76 27.19 -9.34 -12.42
CA SER A 76 27.79 -10.38 -11.57
C SER A 76 29.30 -10.33 -11.78
N LEU A 77 30.01 -9.52 -11.01
CA LEU A 77 31.46 -9.52 -10.95
C LEU A 77 31.96 -10.74 -10.15
N GLY A 78 31.51 -11.92 -10.55
CA GLY A 78 31.69 -13.17 -9.82
C GLY A 78 31.78 -14.35 -10.77
N SER A 79 32.53 -14.21 -11.87
CA SER A 79 33.16 -15.33 -12.62
C SER A 79 33.96 -14.79 -13.82
N LEU A 80 34.74 -13.73 -13.65
CA LEU A 80 35.99 -13.62 -14.42
C LEU A 80 37.11 -13.71 -13.39
N GLU A 81 37.47 -14.95 -13.08
CA GLU A 81 38.85 -15.29 -12.75
C GLU A 81 39.78 -14.41 -13.61
N PRO A 82 40.75 -13.68 -13.03
CA PRO A 82 41.73 -12.87 -13.79
C PRO A 82 42.73 -13.72 -14.58
N SER A 83 42.34 -14.95 -14.92
CA SER A 83 43.22 -16.03 -15.38
C SER A 83 43.05 -16.34 -16.87
N THR A 84 42.24 -15.57 -17.63
CA THR A 84 42.10 -15.74 -19.08
C THR A 84 42.33 -14.47 -19.90
N LEU A 85 43.22 -13.58 -19.44
CA LEU A 85 43.87 -12.63 -20.35
C LEU A 85 45.37 -12.89 -20.28
N SER A 86 45.78 -13.96 -20.97
CA SER A 86 47.17 -14.18 -21.33
C SER A 86 47.70 -12.90 -22.00
N LEU A 87 48.62 -12.22 -21.31
CA LEU A 87 49.32 -10.99 -21.69
C LEU A 87 50.28 -11.19 -22.89
N LYS A 88 49.87 -11.98 -23.89
CA LYS A 88 50.69 -12.30 -25.07
C LYS A 88 49.89 -12.19 -26.35
N SER A 89 49.22 -11.04 -26.58
CA SER A 89 49.07 -10.41 -27.91
C SER A 89 48.09 -9.22 -27.90
N ALA A 90 47.94 -8.47 -26.81
CA ALA A 90 47.11 -7.26 -26.86
C ALA A 90 47.83 -6.20 -27.70
N ASP A 91 47.29 -5.98 -28.90
CA ASP A 91 47.68 -4.86 -29.76
C ASP A 91 47.52 -3.54 -28.98
N SER A 92 48.46 -2.63 -29.21
CA SER A 92 48.62 -1.32 -28.56
C SER A 92 47.34 -0.47 -28.49
N ARG A 93 46.38 -0.71 -29.37
CA ARG A 93 45.07 -0.02 -29.41
C ARG A 93 44.03 -0.57 -28.42
N THR A 94 44.11 -1.84 -28.05
CA THR A 94 43.16 -2.45 -27.09
C THR A 94 43.58 -2.18 -25.65
N ALA A 95 44.87 -2.06 -25.39
CA ALA A 95 45.42 -1.75 -24.06
C ALA A 95 44.99 -0.37 -23.56
N SER A 96 45.03 0.66 -24.41
CA SER A 96 44.61 2.01 -24.04
C SER A 96 43.10 2.13 -23.82
N SER A 97 42.31 1.34 -24.56
CA SER A 97 40.85 1.27 -24.37
C SER A 97 40.50 0.57 -23.06
N LEU A 98 41.21 -0.51 -22.71
CA LEU A 98 41.03 -1.22 -21.44
C LEU A 98 41.46 -0.36 -20.24
N GLU A 99 42.55 0.40 -20.37
CA GLU A 99 42.98 1.36 -19.34
C GLU A 99 41.98 2.51 -19.17
N ARG A 100 41.35 2.96 -20.26
CA ARG A 100 40.26 3.94 -20.22
C ARG A 100 39.04 3.40 -19.50
N VAL A 101 38.64 2.17 -19.79
CA VAL A 101 37.49 1.52 -19.14
C VAL A 101 37.77 1.27 -17.66
N SER A 102 38.99 0.88 -17.27
CA SER A 102 39.37 0.75 -15.87
C SER A 102 39.40 2.09 -15.14
N ARG A 103 39.85 3.16 -15.80
CA ARG A 103 39.88 4.52 -15.24
C ARG A 103 38.49 5.15 -15.14
N GLU A 104 37.61 4.88 -16.12
CA GLU A 104 36.19 5.22 -16.05
C GLU A 104 35.51 4.45 -14.90
N ARG A 105 35.82 3.16 -14.71
CA ARG A 105 35.33 2.36 -13.59
C ARG A 105 35.74 2.93 -12.22
N GLU A 106 37.01 3.31 -12.06
CA GLU A 106 37.49 3.97 -10.82
C GLU A 106 36.76 5.28 -10.53
N LEU A 107 36.36 6.03 -11.56
CA LEU A 107 35.60 7.27 -11.37
C LEU A 107 34.18 6.98 -10.85
N PHE A 108 33.50 5.96 -11.39
CA PHE A 108 32.17 5.58 -10.93
C PHE A 108 32.15 4.96 -9.52
N ASP A 109 33.18 4.21 -9.13
CA ASP A 109 33.31 3.68 -7.77
C ASP A 109 33.62 4.80 -6.76
N ARG A 110 34.44 5.79 -7.15
CA ARG A 110 34.88 6.89 -6.27
C ARG A 110 33.81 7.97 -6.05
N ASP A 111 32.91 8.17 -7.00
CA ASP A 111 31.79 9.11 -6.86
C ASP A 111 30.73 8.61 -5.87
N ASN A 112 30.70 7.30 -5.57
CA ASN A 112 29.83 6.73 -4.54
C ASN A 112 30.40 6.90 -3.12
N ASP A 113 31.69 7.22 -2.99
CA ASP A 113 32.40 7.37 -1.70
C ASP A 113 32.45 8.82 -1.18
N THR A 114 31.95 9.80 -1.94
CA THR A 114 32.13 11.23 -1.61
C THR A 114 30.94 11.92 -0.94
N GLN A 115 29.87 11.19 -0.60
CA GLN A 115 28.82 11.70 0.29
C GLN A 115 28.63 10.77 1.50
N SER A 116 29.56 10.90 2.45
CA SER A 116 29.37 10.64 3.89
C SER A 116 28.67 9.33 4.26
N GLU A 117 29.41 8.21 4.29
CA GLU A 117 29.21 7.14 5.27
C GLU A 117 30.57 6.54 5.65
N GLU A 118 30.78 6.37 6.95
CA GLU A 118 31.87 5.60 7.56
C GLU A 118 32.05 4.27 6.82
N SER A 119 33.27 3.97 6.34
CA SER A 119 33.58 2.79 5.52
C SER A 119 32.89 1.54 6.07
N LEU A 120 31.82 1.11 5.39
CA LEU A 120 30.96 0.01 5.82
C LEU A 120 31.80 -1.26 6.03
N PRO A 121 31.61 -2.01 7.14
CA PRO A 121 32.43 -3.18 7.46
C PRO A 121 32.46 -4.22 6.32
N ASP A 122 33.61 -4.86 6.12
CA ASP A 122 33.72 -6.01 5.22
C ASP A 122 32.67 -7.07 5.57
N GLY A 123 31.81 -7.41 4.61
CA GLY A 123 30.71 -8.37 4.81
C GLY A 123 29.38 -7.77 5.29
N TRP A 124 29.25 -6.44 5.46
CA TRP A 124 27.97 -5.78 5.79
C TRP A 124 26.83 -6.20 4.84
N GLN A 125 27.09 -6.32 3.54
CA GLN A 125 26.09 -6.75 2.55
C GLN A 125 25.61 -8.18 2.80
N SER A 126 26.52 -9.07 3.19
CA SER A 126 26.19 -10.47 3.48
C SER A 126 25.36 -10.57 4.75
N SER A 127 25.71 -9.81 5.79
CA SER A 127 24.90 -9.73 7.01
C SER A 127 23.51 -9.17 6.72
N ARG A 128 23.40 -8.07 5.97
CA ARG A 128 22.10 -7.50 5.56
C ARG A 128 21.28 -8.50 4.76
N ASN A 129 21.87 -9.15 3.77
CA ASN A 129 21.17 -10.15 2.96
C ASN A 129 20.73 -11.36 3.79
N ALA A 130 21.52 -11.80 4.77
CA ALA A 130 21.16 -12.88 5.67
C ALA A 130 20.04 -12.48 6.65
N GLU A 131 20.04 -11.24 7.13
CA GLU A 131 18.97 -10.67 7.95
C GLU A 131 17.66 -10.55 7.16
N GLU A 132 17.73 -10.04 5.93
CA GLU A 132 16.60 -9.99 4.99
C GLU A 132 16.05 -11.40 4.69
N GLU A 133 16.94 -12.36 4.41
CA GLU A 133 16.55 -13.74 4.15
C GLU A 133 15.92 -14.41 5.37
N ALA A 134 16.48 -14.23 6.56
CA ALA A 134 15.89 -14.72 7.80
C ALA A 134 14.54 -14.06 8.09
N PHE A 135 14.38 -12.78 7.77
CA PHE A 135 13.13 -12.07 7.89
C PHE A 135 12.06 -12.64 6.95
N VAL A 136 12.36 -12.76 5.65
CA VAL A 136 11.44 -13.30 4.63
C VAL A 136 11.15 -14.78 4.86
N ALA A 137 12.11 -15.57 5.35
CA ALA A 137 11.93 -16.98 5.66
C ALA A 137 10.81 -17.22 6.70
N ARG A 138 10.54 -16.25 7.59
CA ARG A 138 9.41 -16.31 8.53
C ARG A 138 8.06 -16.30 7.83
N PHE A 139 7.98 -15.72 6.65
CA PHE A 139 6.77 -15.64 5.83
C PHE A 139 6.62 -16.86 4.92
N ALA A 140 7.73 -17.52 4.58
CA ALA A 140 7.75 -18.74 3.76
C ALA A 140 7.45 -20.03 4.54
N LYS A 141 7.34 -19.95 5.86
CA LYS A 141 7.01 -21.08 6.75
C LYS A 141 5.51 -21.22 6.89
N THR A 142 4.96 -22.39 6.62
CA THR A 142 3.54 -22.67 6.81
C THR A 142 3.39 -23.90 7.70
N GLN A 143 2.50 -23.84 8.68
CA GLN A 143 2.26 -24.93 9.62
C GLN A 143 0.96 -25.63 9.27
N SER A 144 1.05 -26.90 8.84
CA SER A 144 -0.15 -27.72 8.66
C SER A 144 -0.46 -28.50 9.94
N ARG A 145 -1.74 -28.50 10.30
CA ARG A 145 -2.30 -29.31 11.39
C ARG A 145 -3.29 -30.35 10.90
N VAL A 146 -3.57 -30.40 9.59
CA VAL A 146 -4.58 -31.28 9.02
C VAL A 146 -3.88 -32.35 8.20
N ALA A 147 -3.97 -33.59 8.63
CA ALA A 147 -3.48 -34.73 7.88
C ALA A 147 -4.64 -35.36 7.10
N VAL A 148 -4.39 -35.67 5.82
CA VAL A 148 -5.28 -36.42 4.95
C VAL A 148 -4.56 -37.68 4.51
N TRP A 149 -5.22 -38.83 4.56
CA TRP A 149 -4.61 -40.07 4.12
C TRP A 149 -5.53 -40.89 3.22
N ALA A 150 -4.91 -41.66 2.34
CA ALA A 150 -5.55 -42.65 1.49
C ALA A 150 -4.69 -43.91 1.49
N GLY A 151 -5.19 -44.96 2.15
CA GLY A 151 -4.46 -46.22 2.29
C GLY A 151 -3.13 -46.00 3.04
N ASN A 152 -2.02 -46.23 2.35
CA ASN A 152 -0.67 -46.13 2.92
C ASN A 152 0.03 -44.79 2.66
N HIS A 153 -0.69 -43.81 2.11
CA HIS A 153 -0.18 -42.47 1.82
C HIS A 153 -0.81 -41.45 2.75
N ILE A 154 0.01 -40.59 3.34
CA ILE A 154 -0.39 -39.48 4.20
C ILE A 154 0.12 -38.20 3.54
N TRP A 155 -0.76 -37.22 3.41
CA TRP A 155 -0.47 -35.86 2.98
C TRP A 155 -0.90 -34.88 4.06
N TRP A 156 -0.28 -33.71 4.04
CA TRP A 156 -0.68 -32.59 4.87
C TRP A 156 -1.52 -31.64 4.03
N ALA A 157 -2.73 -31.34 4.51
CA ALA A 157 -3.58 -30.32 3.92
C ALA A 157 -3.21 -28.99 4.54
N ASP A 158 -2.67 -28.10 3.72
CA ASP A 158 -2.31 -26.76 4.16
C ASP A 158 -3.56 -25.88 4.14
N ASP A 159 -4.03 -25.49 5.33
CA ASP A 159 -5.19 -24.61 5.54
C ASP A 159 -4.75 -23.18 5.92
N GLU A 160 -3.43 -22.91 5.94
CA GLU A 160 -2.89 -21.64 6.42
C GLU A 160 -2.83 -20.55 5.32
N VAL A 161 -3.57 -20.70 4.22
CA VAL A 161 -3.66 -19.68 3.15
C VAL A 161 -4.08 -18.32 3.73
N TRP A 162 -5.00 -18.28 4.69
CA TRP A 162 -5.38 -17.06 5.39
C TRP A 162 -4.26 -16.48 6.25
N GLN A 163 -3.44 -17.32 6.90
CA GLN A 163 -2.29 -16.89 7.69
C GLN A 163 -1.22 -16.29 6.78
N SER A 164 -0.92 -16.95 5.66
CA SER A 164 0.00 -16.44 4.64
C SER A 164 -0.47 -15.10 4.07
N ARG A 165 -1.78 -14.94 3.84
CA ARG A 165 -2.39 -13.68 3.43
C ARG A 165 -2.28 -12.59 4.50
N LEU A 166 -2.57 -12.91 5.76
CA LEU A 166 -2.47 -11.94 6.86
C LEU A 166 -1.02 -11.49 7.07
N ARG A 167 -0.06 -12.41 6.98
CA ARG A 167 1.37 -12.09 7.04
C ARG A 167 1.80 -11.23 5.86
N LEU A 168 1.28 -11.49 4.65
CA LEU A 168 1.48 -10.62 3.49
C LEU A 168 0.93 -9.21 3.74
N LEU A 169 -0.29 -9.08 4.28
CA LEU A 169 -0.85 -7.77 4.63
C LEU A 169 -0.03 -7.03 5.69
N GLN A 170 0.51 -7.75 6.68
CA GLN A 170 1.40 -7.18 7.70
C GLN A 170 2.72 -6.71 7.08
N LEU A 171 3.30 -7.48 6.16
CA LEU A 171 4.51 -7.10 5.42
C LEU A 171 4.25 -5.89 4.53
N LEU A 172 3.19 -5.95 3.72
CA LEU A 172 2.81 -4.85 2.84
C LEU A 172 2.41 -3.60 3.61
N GLY A 173 1.84 -3.73 4.80
CA GLY A 173 1.54 -2.63 5.71
C GLY A 173 2.72 -2.21 6.60
N GLY A 174 3.83 -2.93 6.54
CA GLY A 174 5.05 -2.69 7.30
C GLY A 174 5.84 -1.49 6.79
N THR A 175 6.87 -1.11 7.54
CA THR A 175 7.76 0.03 7.25
C THR A 175 8.85 -0.28 6.24
N ASP A 176 8.93 -1.52 5.77
CA ASP A 176 10.05 -1.98 4.95
C ASP A 176 9.96 -1.44 3.51
N ASP A 177 11.11 -1.12 2.92
CA ASP A 177 11.22 -0.50 1.59
C ASP A 177 11.18 -1.55 0.47
N TYR A 178 10.04 -2.17 0.21
CA TYR A 178 9.93 -3.15 -0.87
C TYR A 178 9.61 -2.52 -2.24
N ASN A 179 10.00 -3.21 -3.31
CA ASN A 179 9.65 -2.79 -4.67
C ASN A 179 8.17 -3.11 -4.97
N ALA A 180 7.31 -2.13 -4.71
CA ALA A 180 5.86 -2.23 -4.93
C ALA A 180 5.49 -2.62 -6.38
N ALA A 181 6.25 -2.12 -7.36
CA ALA A 181 5.97 -2.39 -8.78
C ALA A 181 6.23 -3.86 -9.16
N THR A 182 7.26 -4.49 -8.61
CA THR A 182 7.54 -5.92 -8.86
C THR A 182 6.48 -6.81 -8.21
N ILE A 183 6.03 -6.45 -7.01
CA ILE A 183 4.95 -7.17 -6.33
C ILE A 183 3.64 -7.01 -7.10
N ARG A 184 3.33 -5.80 -7.58
CA ARG A 184 2.14 -5.57 -8.39
C ARG A 184 2.12 -6.41 -9.66
N THR A 185 3.20 -6.42 -10.45
CA THR A 185 3.25 -7.23 -11.67
C THR A 185 3.06 -8.73 -11.38
N SER A 186 3.53 -9.19 -10.22
CA SER A 186 3.26 -10.55 -9.74
C SER A 186 1.78 -10.76 -9.39
N ILE A 187 1.14 -9.78 -8.73
CA ILE A 187 -0.28 -9.82 -8.37
C ILE A 187 -1.20 -9.68 -9.59
N GLU A 188 -0.83 -8.88 -10.59
CA GLU A 188 -1.59 -8.73 -11.84
C GLU A 188 -1.66 -10.03 -12.65
N SER A 189 -0.73 -10.96 -12.43
CA SER A 189 -0.78 -12.30 -13.03
C SER A 189 -1.83 -13.22 -12.39
N LEU A 190 -2.38 -12.84 -11.24
CA LEU A 190 -3.41 -13.57 -10.50
C LEU A 190 -4.82 -13.02 -10.82
N PRO A 191 -5.89 -13.79 -10.59
CA PRO A 191 -7.26 -13.30 -10.78
C PRO A 191 -7.53 -12.09 -9.89
N GLY A 192 -7.90 -10.96 -10.50
CA GLY A 192 -7.93 -9.62 -9.89
C GLY A 192 -8.96 -9.36 -8.78
N GLU A 193 -9.62 -10.40 -8.25
CA GLU A 193 -10.67 -10.26 -7.22
C GLU A 193 -10.25 -10.75 -5.84
N LEU A 194 -9.14 -11.50 -5.73
CA LEU A 194 -8.78 -12.18 -4.48
C LEU A 194 -8.01 -11.28 -3.50
N LEU A 195 -7.15 -10.39 -4.02
CA LEU A 195 -6.16 -9.63 -3.23
C LEU A 195 -6.42 -8.11 -3.22
N VAL A 196 -7.69 -7.71 -3.11
CA VAL A 196 -8.09 -6.28 -3.15
C VAL A 196 -7.42 -5.44 -2.06
N PRO A 197 -7.40 -5.84 -0.76
CA PRO A 197 -6.71 -5.07 0.29
C PRO A 197 -5.20 -4.90 0.04
N GLU A 198 -4.54 -5.92 -0.50
CA GLU A 198 -3.12 -5.90 -0.83
C GLU A 198 -2.84 -4.89 -1.96
N ILE A 199 -3.67 -4.88 -3.01
CA ILE A 199 -3.58 -3.93 -4.13
C ILE A 199 -3.80 -2.49 -3.62
N ILE A 200 -4.76 -2.26 -2.74
CA ILE A 200 -5.02 -0.93 -2.15
C ILE A 200 -3.78 -0.39 -1.40
N ILE A 201 -3.08 -1.25 -0.64
CA ILE A 201 -1.86 -0.85 0.07
C ILE A 201 -0.74 -0.49 -0.93
N LEU A 202 -0.58 -1.29 -1.99
CA LEU A 202 0.40 -1.03 -3.05
C LEU A 202 0.10 0.27 -3.79
N ASP A 203 -1.17 0.52 -4.13
CA ASP A 203 -1.63 1.76 -4.77
C ASP A 203 -1.37 2.99 -3.91
N GLY A 204 -1.51 2.87 -2.58
CA GLY A 204 -1.12 3.91 -1.64
C GLY A 204 0.38 4.21 -1.66
N ARG A 205 1.23 3.19 -1.74
CA ARG A 205 2.69 3.37 -1.82
C ARG A 205 3.14 3.95 -3.16
N GLU A 206 2.50 3.55 -4.25
CA GLU A 206 2.81 4.05 -5.59
C GLU A 206 2.16 5.39 -5.92
N ARG A 207 1.48 6.03 -4.95
CA ARG A 207 0.78 7.31 -5.10
C ARG A 207 -0.38 7.26 -6.10
N ARG A 208 -0.89 6.08 -6.43
CA ARG A 208 -2.10 5.88 -7.24
C ARG A 208 -3.34 5.91 -6.35
N HIS A 209 -3.56 7.03 -5.69
CA HIS A 209 -4.59 7.13 -4.66
C HIS A 209 -6.03 7.03 -5.21
N GLU A 210 -6.27 7.45 -6.45
CA GLU A 210 -7.59 7.38 -7.09
C GLU A 210 -8.04 5.94 -7.33
N ASP A 211 -7.13 5.09 -7.83
CA ASP A 211 -7.41 3.67 -8.04
C ASP A 211 -7.66 2.94 -6.71
N ALA A 212 -6.87 3.25 -5.68
CA ALA A 212 -7.06 2.73 -4.33
C ALA A 212 -8.46 3.08 -3.76
N ILE A 213 -8.88 4.34 -3.93
CA ILE A 213 -10.20 4.81 -3.51
C ILE A 213 -11.29 4.09 -4.29
N ARG A 214 -11.15 3.97 -5.62
CA ARG A 214 -12.12 3.25 -6.44
C ARG A 214 -12.29 1.79 -5.99
N LEU A 215 -11.19 1.11 -5.67
CA LEU A 215 -11.24 -0.25 -5.15
C LEU A 215 -11.91 -0.33 -3.77
N LEU A 216 -11.64 0.63 -2.87
CA LEU A 216 -12.29 0.69 -1.56
C LEU A 216 -13.81 0.88 -1.67
N VAL A 217 -14.25 1.76 -2.57
CA VAL A 217 -15.66 2.13 -2.75
C VAL A 217 -16.42 1.05 -3.52
N HIS A 218 -15.94 0.64 -4.69
CA HIS A 218 -16.72 -0.22 -5.59
C HIS A 218 -16.48 -1.72 -5.39
N LYS A 219 -15.32 -2.14 -4.86
CA LYS A 219 -15.01 -3.56 -4.66
C LYS A 219 -15.18 -4.00 -3.21
N LEU A 220 -14.72 -3.20 -2.25
CA LEU A 220 -14.80 -3.55 -0.83
C LEU A 220 -16.08 -3.03 -0.16
N GLY A 221 -16.66 -1.92 -0.66
CA GLY A 221 -17.81 -1.26 -0.04
C GLY A 221 -17.47 -0.65 1.33
N ASP A 222 -16.19 -0.40 1.62
CA ASP A 222 -15.74 0.08 2.92
C ASP A 222 -15.48 1.60 2.86
N TYR A 223 -16.56 2.36 3.06
CA TYR A 223 -16.56 3.82 2.99
C TYR A 223 -15.79 4.47 4.14
N ASP A 224 -15.86 3.90 5.35
CA ASP A 224 -15.14 4.40 6.53
C ASP A 224 -13.61 4.27 6.35
N THR A 225 -13.19 3.17 5.74
CA THR A 225 -11.80 2.95 5.38
C THR A 225 -11.34 3.89 4.26
N ALA A 226 -12.19 4.19 3.26
CA ALA A 226 -11.91 5.21 2.24
C ALA A 226 -11.74 6.63 2.83
N VAL A 227 -12.56 6.98 3.81
CA VAL A 227 -12.41 8.25 4.55
C VAL A 227 -11.10 8.26 5.36
N SER A 228 -10.81 7.15 6.06
CA SER A 228 -9.58 6.99 6.82
C SER A 228 -8.33 7.06 5.93
N TYR A 229 -8.44 6.55 4.71
CA TYR A 229 -7.41 6.65 3.68
C TYR A 229 -7.10 8.10 3.32
N CYS A 230 -8.13 8.95 3.15
CA CYS A 230 -7.95 10.37 2.84
C CYS A 230 -7.23 11.13 3.94
N LEU A 231 -7.55 10.83 5.20
CA LEU A 231 -6.92 11.47 6.36
C LEU A 231 -5.44 11.05 6.50
N ARG A 232 -5.11 9.80 6.18
CA ARG A 232 -3.78 9.20 6.40
C ARG A 232 -2.90 9.10 5.15
N GLY A 233 -3.42 9.43 3.97
CA GLY A 233 -2.67 9.42 2.71
C GLY A 233 -2.15 8.05 2.32
N GLY A 234 -2.92 6.99 2.56
CA GLY A 234 -2.57 5.60 2.20
C GLY A 234 -1.46 4.95 3.02
N SER A 235 -0.89 5.62 4.03
CA SER A 235 0.33 5.14 4.71
C SER A 235 0.12 4.12 5.83
N SER A 236 -1.12 3.78 6.21
CA SER A 236 -1.44 2.73 7.21
C SER A 236 -2.96 2.62 7.35
N ILE A 237 -3.56 1.72 6.57
CA ILE A 237 -5.01 1.46 6.58
C ILE A 237 -5.32 0.26 7.49
N TYR A 238 -4.57 -0.83 7.32
CA TYR A 238 -4.88 -2.14 7.93
C TYR A 238 -3.91 -2.55 9.07
N THR A 239 -2.85 -1.79 9.32
CA THR A 239 -1.89 -2.09 10.38
C THR A 239 -2.10 -1.15 11.56
N PRO A 240 -2.25 -1.64 12.80
CA PRO A 240 -2.30 -0.77 13.98
C PRO A 240 -1.00 0.02 14.09
N LEU A 241 -1.09 1.26 14.59
CA LEU A 241 -0.02 2.26 14.59
C LEU A 241 1.36 1.70 15.00
N SER A 242 2.19 1.36 14.02
CA SER A 242 3.64 1.34 14.24
C SER A 242 4.06 2.79 14.47
N ARG A 243 4.55 3.07 15.68
CA ARG A 243 4.92 4.39 16.24
C ARG A 243 6.01 5.17 15.46
N GLY A 244 6.37 4.76 14.25
CA GLY A 244 7.51 5.29 13.51
C GLY A 244 7.19 6.27 12.38
N ARG A 245 5.97 6.29 11.81
CA ARG A 245 5.69 7.10 10.61
C ARG A 245 4.92 8.39 10.93
N LYS A 246 5.55 9.29 11.69
CA LYS A 246 5.10 10.70 11.78
C LYS A 246 5.46 11.50 10.52
N ASP A 247 6.38 11.02 9.71
CA ASP A 247 6.97 11.74 8.57
C ASP A 247 6.14 11.69 7.27
N SER A 248 4.88 11.25 7.31
CA SER A 248 4.07 11.10 6.09
C SER A 248 2.60 11.48 6.28
N MET A 249 2.29 12.38 7.23
CA MET A 249 0.94 12.96 7.23
C MET A 249 0.77 13.75 5.92
N PRO A 250 -0.26 13.45 5.12
CA PRO A 250 -0.47 14.15 3.85
C PRO A 250 -0.70 15.64 4.12
N THR A 251 -0.21 16.49 3.21
CA THR A 251 -0.48 17.93 3.26
C THR A 251 -1.99 18.18 3.14
N HIS A 252 -2.46 19.30 3.68
CA HIS A 252 -3.88 19.68 3.59
C HIS A 252 -4.38 19.71 2.13
N GLU A 253 -3.55 20.18 1.20
CA GLU A 253 -3.85 20.15 -0.24
C GLU A 253 -4.01 18.73 -0.79
N MET A 254 -3.12 17.81 -0.39
CA MET A 254 -3.23 16.40 -0.76
C MET A 254 -4.54 15.81 -0.23
N GLN A 255 -4.84 16.02 1.06
CA GLN A 255 -6.08 15.55 1.68
C GLN A 255 -7.32 16.08 0.95
N ALA A 256 -7.34 17.38 0.62
CA ALA A 256 -8.44 17.99 -0.12
C ALA A 256 -8.61 17.39 -1.53
N ARG A 257 -7.53 17.00 -2.22
CA ARG A 257 -7.62 16.26 -3.50
C ARG A 257 -8.18 14.86 -3.31
N LEU A 258 -7.74 14.14 -2.27
CA LEU A 258 -8.24 12.79 -1.97
C LEU A 258 -9.73 12.81 -1.61
N PHE A 259 -10.18 13.77 -0.80
CA PHE A 259 -11.60 13.94 -0.49
C PHE A 259 -12.45 14.24 -1.73
N ARG A 260 -11.94 15.05 -2.68
CA ARG A 260 -12.61 15.26 -3.98
C ARG A 260 -12.70 13.96 -4.79
N ALA A 261 -11.64 13.16 -4.82
CA ALA A 261 -11.67 11.87 -5.51
C ALA A 261 -12.69 10.90 -4.87
N VAL A 262 -12.74 10.82 -3.54
CA VAL A 262 -13.76 10.02 -2.83
C VAL A 262 -15.17 10.51 -3.15
N LEU A 263 -15.41 11.82 -3.15
CA LEU A 263 -16.72 12.37 -3.49
C LEU A 263 -17.12 11.98 -4.92
N GLY A 264 -16.20 12.08 -5.89
CA GLY A 264 -16.43 11.65 -7.25
C GLY A 264 -16.81 10.17 -7.36
N GLU A 265 -16.10 9.30 -6.65
CA GLU A 265 -16.39 7.86 -6.64
C GLU A 265 -17.66 7.51 -5.83
N PHE A 266 -18.03 8.30 -4.81
CA PHE A 266 -19.30 8.12 -4.10
C PHE A 266 -20.50 8.44 -5.00
N LEU A 267 -20.39 9.49 -5.83
CA LEU A 267 -21.45 9.86 -6.78
C LEU A 267 -21.68 8.81 -7.88
N THR A 268 -20.70 7.95 -8.14
CA THR A 268 -20.77 6.87 -9.14
C THR A 268 -21.26 5.53 -8.57
N ILE A 269 -21.50 5.42 -7.25
CA ILE A 269 -22.01 4.20 -6.60
C ILE A 269 -23.31 3.73 -7.28
N ALA A 270 -23.39 2.44 -7.63
CA ALA A 270 -24.52 1.90 -8.39
C ALA A 270 -25.87 2.04 -7.66
N ASP A 271 -25.90 1.78 -6.35
CA ASP A 271 -27.11 1.94 -5.53
C ASP A 271 -27.39 3.41 -5.22
N VAL A 272 -28.60 3.87 -5.57
CA VAL A 272 -29.06 5.25 -5.35
C VAL A 272 -29.24 5.55 -3.87
N SER A 273 -29.70 4.58 -3.07
CA SER A 273 -29.93 4.78 -1.63
C SER A 273 -28.60 4.99 -0.91
N GLU A 274 -27.66 4.08 -1.14
CA GLU A 274 -26.31 4.12 -0.56
C GLU A 274 -25.54 5.36 -1.02
N ARG A 275 -25.65 5.71 -2.32
CA ARG A 275 -25.06 6.93 -2.88
C ARG A 275 -25.51 8.18 -2.12
N VAL A 276 -26.80 8.31 -1.85
CA VAL A 276 -27.36 9.49 -1.15
C VAL A 276 -26.93 9.51 0.31
N GLU A 277 -27.02 8.38 1.02
CA GLU A 277 -26.66 8.29 2.43
C GLU A 277 -25.17 8.55 2.66
N GLN A 278 -24.29 7.86 1.93
CA GLN A 278 -22.84 7.99 2.10
C GLN A 278 -22.34 9.37 1.66
N THR A 279 -22.89 9.93 0.58
CA THR A 279 -22.51 11.29 0.15
C THR A 279 -23.00 12.34 1.15
N GLY A 280 -24.22 12.21 1.67
CA GLY A 280 -24.75 13.11 2.71
C GLY A 280 -23.92 13.06 3.99
N ALA A 281 -23.60 11.86 4.48
CA ALA A 281 -22.78 11.65 5.67
C ALA A 281 -21.35 12.21 5.49
N LEU A 282 -20.74 12.00 4.32
CA LEU A 282 -19.42 12.54 3.98
C LEU A 282 -19.44 14.08 3.99
N LEU A 283 -20.40 14.70 3.32
CA LEU A 283 -20.52 16.15 3.23
C LEU A 283 -20.82 16.78 4.58
N GLU A 284 -21.68 16.17 5.40
CA GLU A 284 -21.94 16.69 6.73
C GLU A 284 -20.67 16.66 7.59
N ARG A 285 -20.00 15.50 7.68
CA ARG A 285 -18.87 15.29 8.59
C ARG A 285 -17.57 15.95 8.11
N PHE A 286 -17.34 15.98 6.81
CA PHE A 286 -16.09 16.46 6.19
C PHE A 286 -16.27 17.69 5.30
N GLY A 287 -17.41 18.39 5.40
CA GLY A 287 -17.68 19.62 4.66
C GLY A 287 -16.59 20.71 4.77
N GLY A 288 -15.79 20.67 5.83
CA GLY A 288 -14.68 21.59 6.00
C GLY A 288 -13.58 21.50 4.93
N TRP A 289 -13.44 20.33 4.30
CA TRP A 289 -12.37 20.01 3.35
C TRP A 289 -12.71 20.33 1.89
N PHE A 290 -13.95 20.74 1.63
CA PHE A 290 -14.44 20.97 0.29
C PHE A 290 -14.72 22.46 0.05
N GLU A 291 -14.44 22.90 -1.17
CA GLU A 291 -14.88 24.19 -1.67
C GLU A 291 -16.35 24.09 -2.12
N ILE A 292 -17.15 25.08 -1.75
CA ILE A 292 -18.60 25.06 -1.97
C ILE A 292 -18.90 25.06 -3.48
N ASP A 293 -18.19 25.88 -4.25
CA ASP A 293 -18.38 26.00 -5.70
C ASP A 293 -18.07 24.68 -6.42
N ASP A 294 -17.00 23.99 -6.00
CA ASP A 294 -16.61 22.69 -6.57
C ASP A 294 -17.68 21.62 -6.31
N ILE A 295 -18.24 21.57 -5.10
CA ILE A 295 -19.28 20.58 -4.76
C ILE A 295 -20.55 20.82 -5.56
N LEU A 296 -21.01 22.08 -5.64
CA LEU A 296 -22.25 22.41 -6.34
C LEU A 296 -22.17 22.09 -7.84
N GLY A 297 -20.97 22.13 -8.45
CA GLY A 297 -20.77 21.69 -9.83
C GLY A 297 -20.72 20.17 -10.01
N LEU A 298 -20.42 19.40 -8.95
CA LEU A 298 -20.29 17.93 -9.01
C LEU A 298 -21.60 17.20 -8.67
N ILE A 299 -22.47 17.79 -7.85
CA ILE A 299 -23.72 17.16 -7.43
C ILE A 299 -24.72 17.13 -8.59
N PRO A 300 -25.37 15.99 -8.89
CA PRO A 300 -26.41 15.92 -9.91
C PRO A 300 -27.62 16.82 -9.59
N ASP A 301 -28.11 17.56 -10.60
CA ASP A 301 -29.26 18.48 -10.47
C ASP A 301 -30.57 17.81 -10.02
N GLY A 302 -30.67 16.48 -10.16
CA GLY A 302 -31.84 15.70 -9.73
C GLY A 302 -31.93 15.44 -8.23
N TRP A 303 -30.93 15.83 -7.45
CA TRP A 303 -30.90 15.56 -6.01
C TRP A 303 -31.70 16.60 -5.21
N SER A 304 -32.39 16.14 -4.17
CA SER A 304 -33.04 17.04 -3.22
C SER A 304 -31.98 17.83 -2.45
N VAL A 305 -32.21 19.14 -2.32
CA VAL A 305 -31.36 20.03 -1.51
C VAL A 305 -31.29 19.58 -0.05
N ASP A 306 -32.26 18.81 0.43
CA ASP A 306 -32.29 18.25 1.80
C ASP A 306 -31.06 17.39 2.13
N ILE A 307 -30.55 16.65 1.13
CA ILE A 307 -29.35 15.79 1.27
C ILE A 307 -28.10 16.61 1.57
N VAL A 308 -28.04 17.82 1.02
CA VAL A 308 -26.87 18.72 1.09
C VAL A 308 -27.12 19.85 2.10
N ALA A 309 -28.32 19.97 2.64
CA ALA A 309 -28.72 21.08 3.52
C ALA A 309 -27.86 21.16 4.79
N GLY A 310 -27.55 20.00 5.40
CA GLY A 310 -26.67 19.92 6.57
C GLY A 310 -25.27 20.49 6.29
N PHE A 311 -24.72 20.16 5.13
CA PHE A 311 -23.46 20.72 4.64
C PHE A 311 -23.57 22.23 4.39
N LEU A 312 -24.58 22.68 3.62
CA LEU A 312 -24.75 24.09 3.25
C LEU A 312 -24.92 24.98 4.47
N VAL A 313 -25.73 24.58 5.45
CA VAL A 313 -25.92 25.35 6.68
C VAL A 313 -24.60 25.48 7.44
N ARG A 314 -23.81 24.40 7.53
CA ARG A 314 -22.51 24.41 8.22
C ARG A 314 -21.49 25.26 7.47
N ALA A 315 -21.43 25.14 6.15
CA ALA A 315 -20.54 25.90 5.29
C ALA A 315 -20.86 27.41 5.31
N LEU A 316 -22.14 27.79 5.22
CA LEU A 316 -22.60 29.18 5.32
C LEU A 316 -22.29 29.78 6.70
N ARG A 317 -22.53 29.03 7.78
CA ARG A 317 -22.17 29.48 9.14
C ARG A 317 -20.67 29.73 9.26
N ARG A 318 -19.84 28.84 8.71
CA ARG A 318 -18.38 29.01 8.67
C ARG A 318 -17.99 30.28 7.91
N LEU A 319 -18.53 30.50 6.71
CA LEU A 319 -18.24 31.70 5.92
C LEU A 319 -18.65 32.99 6.65
N VAL A 320 -19.82 33.00 7.30
CA VAL A 320 -20.28 34.15 8.10
C VAL A 320 -19.34 34.39 9.28
N GLN A 321 -18.90 33.31 9.94
CA GLN A 321 -17.94 33.39 11.05
C GLN A 321 -16.59 33.95 10.58
N GLU A 322 -16.02 33.44 9.48
CA GLU A 322 -14.76 33.94 8.90
C GLU A 322 -14.87 35.41 8.48
N LYS A 323 -16.02 35.83 7.94
CA LYS A 323 -16.29 37.24 7.63
C LYS A 323 -16.33 38.12 8.89
N HIS A 324 -16.96 37.64 9.96
CA HIS A 324 -16.99 38.39 11.23
C HIS A 324 -15.60 38.48 11.86
N GLU A 325 -14.85 37.38 11.89
CA GLU A 325 -13.48 37.34 12.41
C GLU A 325 -12.55 38.27 11.65
N SER A 326 -12.59 38.23 10.31
CA SER A 326 -11.80 39.17 9.48
C SER A 326 -12.22 40.62 9.66
N SER A 327 -13.51 40.91 9.83
CA SER A 327 -14.00 42.27 10.14
C SER A 327 -13.51 42.76 11.50
N VAL A 328 -13.52 41.91 12.52
CA VAL A 328 -13.05 42.23 13.87
C VAL A 328 -11.53 42.42 13.87
N MET A 329 -10.79 41.52 13.22
CA MET A 329 -9.34 41.64 13.07
C MET A 329 -8.98 42.96 12.37
N LYS A 330 -9.67 43.29 11.27
CA LYS A 330 -9.47 44.57 10.57
C LYS A 330 -9.77 45.78 11.46
N ALA A 331 -10.84 45.74 12.26
CA ALA A 331 -11.20 46.82 13.17
C ALA A 331 -10.15 46.98 14.29
N LEU A 332 -9.67 45.88 14.87
CA LEU A 332 -8.61 45.87 15.89
C LEU A 332 -7.30 46.40 15.34
N SER A 333 -6.84 45.90 14.19
CA SER A 333 -5.63 46.40 13.53
C SER A 333 -5.75 47.87 13.15
N SER A 334 -6.94 48.32 12.74
CA SER A 334 -7.19 49.75 12.47
C SER A 334 -7.09 50.59 13.76
N ALA A 335 -7.61 50.10 14.88
CA ALA A 335 -7.54 50.81 16.17
C ALA A 335 -6.11 50.86 16.71
N GLU A 336 -5.36 49.75 16.63
CA GLU A 336 -3.95 49.71 16.99
C GLU A 336 -3.12 50.65 16.11
N ASN A 337 -3.37 50.66 14.80
CA ASN A 337 -2.70 51.57 13.88
C ASN A 337 -2.99 53.04 14.23
N LEU A 338 -4.23 53.38 14.60
CA LEU A 338 -4.56 54.73 15.06
C LEU A 338 -3.84 55.08 16.37
N ARG A 339 -3.76 54.15 17.32
CA ARG A 339 -3.05 54.35 18.59
C ARG A 339 -1.55 54.60 18.36
N VAL A 340 -0.90 53.77 17.55
CA VAL A 340 0.52 53.89 17.22
C VAL A 340 0.80 55.18 16.46
N ASN A 341 -0.05 55.56 15.49
CA ASN A 341 0.10 56.82 14.77
C ASN A 341 -0.07 58.03 15.69
N HIS A 342 -1.01 57.99 16.64
CA HIS A 342 -1.17 59.07 17.61
C HIS A 342 0.06 59.19 18.52
N GLU A 343 0.60 58.07 19.01
CA GLU A 343 1.83 58.04 19.81
C GLU A 343 3.03 58.59 19.01
N LEU A 344 3.15 58.21 17.73
CA LEU A 344 4.17 58.74 16.83
C LEU A 344 4.04 60.27 16.66
N ILE A 345 2.84 60.78 16.38
CA ILE A 345 2.59 62.22 16.22
C ILE A 345 2.93 62.97 17.51
N ALA A 346 2.51 62.46 18.68
CA ALA A 346 2.83 63.07 19.96
C ALA A 346 4.35 63.12 20.21
N ARG A 347 5.09 62.06 19.85
CA ARG A 347 6.56 62.05 19.92
C ARG A 347 7.22 63.02 18.94
N VAL A 348 6.67 63.17 17.73
CA VAL A 348 7.16 64.14 16.75
C VAL A 348 6.90 65.57 17.24
N ASP A 349 5.73 65.84 17.81
CA ASP A 349 5.40 67.14 18.41
C ASP A 349 6.32 67.46 19.61
N GLU A 350 6.66 66.46 20.44
CA GLU A 350 7.65 66.60 21.53
C GLU A 350 9.06 66.94 21.02
N MET A 351 9.50 66.33 19.92
CA MET A 351 10.82 66.62 19.33
C MET A 351 10.87 67.99 18.62
N GLY A 352 9.72 68.51 18.20
CA GLY A 352 9.59 69.78 17.49
C GLY A 352 10.20 69.76 16.08
N PRO A 353 10.03 70.83 15.29
CA PRO A 353 10.58 70.90 13.95
C PRO A 353 12.12 70.98 14.01
N THR A 354 12.78 69.92 13.57
CA THR A 354 14.22 69.94 13.27
C THR A 354 14.41 70.58 11.90
N ASN A 355 15.04 71.76 11.88
CA ASN A 355 15.48 72.37 10.63
C ASN A 355 16.54 71.43 10.02
N GLU A 356 16.30 70.90 8.82
CA GLU A 356 17.40 70.40 7.99
C GLU A 356 18.37 71.56 7.83
N ALA A 357 19.58 71.42 8.39
CA ALA A 357 20.63 72.40 8.19
C ALA A 357 20.89 72.49 6.69
N ALA A 358 20.44 73.61 6.09
CA ALA A 358 20.69 73.93 4.70
C ALA A 358 22.22 73.87 4.48
N GLN A 359 22.63 72.96 3.61
CA GLN A 359 24.02 72.70 3.26
C GLN A 359 24.55 73.74 2.28
#